data_AF-A0A3N2G0C5-F1
#
_entry.id   AF-A0A3N2G0C5-F1
#
_cell.length_a   1.000
_cell.length_b   1.000
_cell.length_c   1.000
_cell.angle_alpha   90.00
_cell.angle_beta   90.00
_cell.angle_gamma   90.00
#
_symmetry.space_group_name_H-M   'P 1'
#
loop_
_entity.id
_entity.type
_entity.pdbx_description
1 polymer ?
#
loop_
_entity_poly.entity_id
_entity_poly.type
_entity_poly.pdbx_seq_one_letter_code
_entity_poly.pdbx_strand_id
1 'polypeptide(L)' 'MRVLAGIALVVVGTLLAALAVQHLLEAGVSADREQIGGSLEPLTLILVLAGVVTALAGLFQLFRCWERWRDSR' A
#
# COMPACT_ATOMS: atom_id res chain seq x y z
N MET A 1 -15.52 1.18 -16.67
CA MET A 1 -15.00 0.07 -15.83
C MET A 1 -13.52 0.23 -15.45
N ARG A 2 -12.61 0.57 -16.38
CA ARG A 2 -11.15 0.68 -16.09
C ARG A 2 -10.77 1.70 -15.01
N VAL A 3 -11.49 2.82 -14.92
CA VAL A 3 -11.28 3.84 -13.87
C VAL A 3 -11.66 3.30 -12.50
N LEU A 4 -12.80 2.61 -12.39
CA LEU A 4 -13.27 2.02 -11.13
C LEU A 4 -12.29 0.96 -10.61
N ALA A 5 -11.74 0.14 -11.51
CA ALA A 5 -10.70 -0.84 -11.19
C ALA A 5 -9.41 -0.16 -10.67
N GLY A 6 -8.99 0.94 -11.30
CA GLY A 6 -7.83 1.72 -10.85
C GLY A 6 -8.06 2.32 -9.45
N ILE A 7 -9.23 2.90 -9.19
CA ILE A 7 -9.60 3.41 -7.85
C ILE A 7 -9.58 2.27 -6.83
N ALA A 8 -10.19 1.12 -7.14
CA ALA A 8 -10.22 -0.02 -6.25
C ALA A 8 -8.81 -0.52 -5.91
N LEU A 9 -7.91 -0.60 -6.89
CA LEU A 9 -6.50 -0.96 -6.67
C LEU A 9 -5.78 0.02 -5.74
N VAL A 10 -6.00 1.33 -5.92
CA VAL A 10 -5.43 2.35 -5.02
C VAL A 10 -5.95 2.16 -3.59
N VAL A 11 -7.26 2.03 -3.41
CA VAL A 11 -7.88 1.88 -2.09
C VAL A 11 -7.41 0.60 -1.40
N VAL A 12 -7.42 -0.53 -2.10
CA VAL A 12 -6.99 -1.82 -1.54
C VAL A 12 -5.49 -1.80 -1.20
N GLY A 13 -4.64 -1.31 -2.12
CA GLY A 13 -3.20 -1.25 -1.88
C GLY A 13 -2.84 -0.34 -0.70
N THR A 14 -3.48 0.82 -0.59
CA THR A 14 -3.26 1.76 0.52
C THR A 14 -3.73 1.21 1.85
N LEU A 15 -4.92 0.60 1.91
CA LEU A 15 -5.42 -0.05 3.13
C LEU A 15 -4.49 -1.17 3.60
N LEU A 16 -4.04 -2.01 2.68
CA LEU A 16 -3.16 -3.14 2.99
C LEU A 16 -1.80 -2.66 3.52
N ALA A 17 -1.21 -1.63 2.89
CA ALA A 17 0.02 -1.01 3.40
C ALA A 17 -0.18 -0.36 4.77
N ALA A 18 -1.30 0.36 4.98
CA ALA A 18 -1.59 1.03 6.25
C ALA A 18 -1.74 0.03 7.40
N LEU A 19 -2.47 -1.06 7.19
CA LEU A 19 -2.63 -2.13 8.19
C LEU A 19 -1.30 -2.80 8.51
N ALA A 20 -0.48 -3.10 7.50
CA ALA A 20 0.82 -3.70 7.71
C ALA A 20 1.77 -2.77 8.49
N VAL A 21 1.76 -1.46 8.20
CA VAL A 21 2.51 -0.46 8.96
C VAL A 21 2.01 -0.35 10.40
N GLN A 22 0.69 -0.40 10.61
CA GLN A 22 0.12 -0.36 11.96
C GLN A 22 0.61 -1.55 12.80
N HIS A 23 0.58 -2.76 12.26
CA HIS A 23 1.12 -3.94 12.95
C HIS A 23 2.61 -3.81 13.24
N LEU A 24 3.38 -3.24 12.32
CA LEU A 24 4.81 -2.98 12.52
C LEU A 24 5.05 -2.00 13.67
N LEU A 25 4.24 -0.95 13.76
CA LEU A 25 4.30 0.04 14.83
C LEU A 25 3.89 -0.55 16.17
N GLU A 26 2.81 -1.34 16.22
CA GLU A 26 2.37 -2.03 17.43
C GLU A 26 3.47 -2.98 17.95
N ALA A 27 4.08 -3.77 17.07
CA ALA A 27 5.19 -4.66 17.40
C ALA A 27 6.44 -3.90 17.87
N GLY A 28 6.73 -2.75 17.24
CA GLY A 28 7.82 -1.87 17.65
C GLY A 28 7.60 -1.26 19.05
N VAL A 29 6.38 -0.79 19.31
CA VAL A 29 6.00 -0.21 20.61
C VAL A 29 6.02 -1.27 21.71
N SER A 30 5.56 -2.49 21.45
CA SER A 30 5.65 -3.59 22.42
C SER A 30 7.10 -3.96 22.71
N ALA A 31 7.95 -4.05 21.69
CA ALA A 31 9.36 -4.38 21.85
C ALA A 31 10.12 -3.31 22.66
N ASP A 32 9.86 -2.03 22.38
CA ASP A 32 10.43 -0.91 23.14
C ASP A 32 9.98 -0.94 24.61
N ARG A 33 8.69 -1.22 24.85
CA ARG A 33 8.13 -1.36 26.20
C ARG A 33 8.76 -2.51 26.99
N GLU A 34 9.08 -3.61 26.32
CA GLU A 34 9.68 -4.80 26.94
C GLU A 34 11.22 -4.73 27.00
N GLN A 35 11.85 -3.67 26.47
CA GLN A 35 13.30 -3.54 26.30
C GLN A 35 13.93 -4.71 25.51
N ILE A 36 13.13 -5.36 24.66
CA ILE A 36 13.59 -6.40 23.75
C ILE A 36 13.87 -5.71 22.42
N GLY A 37 15.03 -5.96 21.82
CA GLY A 37 15.34 -5.38 20.50
C GLY A 37 14.23 -5.74 19.50
N GLY A 38 13.50 -4.73 19.01
CA GLY A 38 12.40 -4.92 18.07
C GLY A 38 12.89 -5.59 16.79
N SER A 39 12.41 -6.80 16.53
CA SER A 39 12.67 -7.50 15.27
C SER A 39 11.59 -7.14 14.27
N LEU A 40 11.96 -6.53 13.14
CA LEU A 40 11.04 -6.40 12.02
C LEU A 40 10.79 -7.79 11.43
N GLU A 41 9.56 -8.26 11.51
CA GLU A 41 9.18 -9.52 10.88
C GLU A 41 9.23 -9.36 9.35
N PRO A 42 10.07 -10.11 8.61
CA PRO A 42 10.25 -9.91 7.17
C PRO A 42 8.95 -9.97 6.36
N LEU A 43 7.99 -10.77 6.83
CA LEU A 43 6.68 -10.93 6.19
C LEU A 43 5.88 -9.61 6.19
N THR A 44 5.88 -8.89 7.31
CA THR A 44 5.17 -7.60 7.42
C THR A 44 5.76 -6.55 6.49
N LEU A 45 7.08 -6.53 6.33
CA LEU A 45 7.79 -5.65 5.41
C LEU A 45 7.44 -5.96 3.94
N ILE A 46 7.36 -7.25 3.59
CA ILE A 46 6.87 -7.69 2.27
C ILE A 46 5.42 -7.26 2.04
N LEU A 47 4.57 -7.36 3.06
CA LEU A 47 3.16 -6.93 2.99
C LEU A 47 3.03 -5.42 2.73
N VAL A 48 3.83 -4.60 3.42
CA VAL A 48 3.90 -3.15 3.19
C VAL A 48 4.29 -2.87 1.74
N LEU A 49 5.37 -3.50 1.25
CA LEU A 49 5.83 -3.31 -0.12
C LEU A 49 4.78 -3.75 -1.15
N ALA A 50 4.12 -4.88 -0.92
CA ALA A 50 3.04 -5.36 -1.79
C ALA A 50 1.86 -4.37 -1.85
N GLY A 51 1.46 -3.80 -0.70
CA GLY A 51 0.43 -2.76 -0.63
C GLY A 51 0.79 -1.51 -1.42
N VAL A 52 2.03 -1.02 -1.24
CA VAL A 52 2.55 0.15 -1.97
C VAL A 52 2.59 -0.10 -3.48
N VAL A 53 3.12 -1.24 -3.93
CA VAL A 53 3.16 -1.60 -5.36
C VAL A 53 1.76 -1.68 -5.95
N THR A 54 0.81 -2.27 -5.22
CA THR A 54 -0.59 -2.37 -5.65
C THR A 54 -1.24 -0.99 -5.81
N ALA A 55 -0.99 -0.08 -4.85
CA ALA A 55 -1.49 1.29 -4.92
C ALA A 55 -0.89 2.06 -6.12
N LEU A 56 0.42 1.92 -6.36
CA LEU A 56 1.09 2.53 -7.51
C LEU A 56 0.56 1.97 -8.84
N ALA A 57 0.29 0.67 -8.92
CA ALA A 57 -0.31 0.06 -10.11
C ALA A 57 -1.71 0.64 -10.40
N GLY A 58 -2.53 0.85 -9.36
CA GLY A 58 -3.83 1.52 -9.48
C GLY A 58 -3.71 2.96 -9.97
N LEU A 59 -2.77 3.74 -9.39
CA LEU A 59 -2.48 5.12 -9.82
C LEU A 59 -2.02 5.18 -11.28
N PHE A 60 -1.13 4.27 -11.68
CA PHE A 60 -0.66 4.20 -13.07
C PHE A 60 -1.80 3.87 -14.04
N GLN A 61 -2.71 2.98 -13.66
CA GLN A 61 -3.89 2.67 -14.46
C GLN A 61 -4.82 3.88 -14.61
N LEU A 62 -5.00 4.66 -13.54
CA LEU A 62 -5.77 5.91 -13.56
C LEU A 62 -5.11 6.96 -14.44
N PHE A 63 -3.79 7.14 -14.33
CA PHE A 63 -3.02 8.04 -15.17
C PHE A 63 -3.19 7.71 -16.65
N ARG A 64 -3.08 6.43 -17.04
CA ARG A 64 -3.33 5.99 -18.42
C ARG A 64 -4.78 6.15 -18.89
N CYS A 65 -5.75 6.18 -17.97
CA CYS A 65 -7.13 6.49 -18.34
C CYS A 65 -7.30 7.98 -18.61
N TRP A 66 -6.67 8.83 -17.79
CA TRP A 66 -6.65 10.27 -18.00
C TRP A 66 -5.94 10.67 -19.29
N GLU A 67 -4.77 10.09 -19.57
CA GLU A 67 -3.99 10.37 -20.78
C GLU A 67 -4.79 10.04 -22.05
N ARG A 68 -5.45 8.88 -22.09
CA ARG A 68 -6.34 8.50 -23.20
C ARG A 68 -7.54 9.43 -23.37
N TRP A 69 -8.10 9.94 -22.26
CA TRP A 69 -9.19 10.91 -22.33
C TRP A 69 -8.70 12.27 -22.83
N ARG A 70 -7.51 12.71 -22.40
CA ARG A 70 -6.88 13.94 -22.87
C ARG A 70 -6.62 13.89 -24.36
N ASP A 71 -6.04 12.80 -24.86
CA ASP A 71 -5.70 12.66 -26.28
C ASP A 71 -6.93 12.45 -27.18
N SER A 72 -8.11 12.18 -26.59
CA SER A 72 -9.39 12.10 -27.31
C SER A 72 -10.10 13.45 -27.48
N ARG A 73 -9.56 14.52 -26.90
CA ARG A 73 -10.03 15.90 -27.04
C ARG A 73 -9.09 16.69 -27.95
#